data_AF-A0A530LSA0-F1
#
_entry.id   AF-A0A530LSA0-F1
#
_cell.length_a   1.000
_cell.length_b   1.000
_cell.length_c   1.000
_cell.angle_alpha   90.00
_cell.angle_beta   90.00
_cell.angle_gamma   90.00
#
_symmetry.space_group_name_H-M   'P 1'
#
loop_
_entity.id
_entity.type
_entity.pdbx_description
1 polymer ?
#
loop_
_entity_poly.entity_id
_entity_poly.type
_entity_poly.pdbx_seq_one_letter_code
_entity_poly.pdbx_strand_id
1 'polypeptide(L)'
;MKQIHFFALKDDLLPVLEAVEREISIKYILMGHFPETEFGSFSNRMQIPALGQSTTESASSGRSFLVTGHAVPIEVRPIKTPSGTRYSLDQLSNPDTVTFSPGGRWTEDVVINGRVATVSDTPLAQELMKTFNRAFKKQFSKIKAFYLGPGAAILLDAGKRLTAAEQSPREFDLTREARVA
;
A
#
# COMPACT_ATOMS: atom_id res chain seq x y z
N MET A 1 -16.33 3.22 -2.20
CA MET A 1 -15.03 2.48 -2.26
C MET A 1 -14.39 2.52 -0.88
N LYS A 2 -14.05 1.38 -0.28
CA LYS A 2 -13.37 1.34 1.03
C LYS A 2 -11.86 1.46 0.81
N GLN A 3 -11.25 2.43 1.48
CA GLN A 3 -9.80 2.65 1.42
C GLN A 3 -9.25 2.77 2.85
N ILE A 4 -8.03 2.27 3.03
CA ILE A 4 -7.24 2.42 4.25
C ILE A 4 -6.03 3.24 3.85
N HIS A 5 -5.93 4.46 4.38
CA HIS A 5 -4.73 5.27 4.24
C HIS A 5 -3.90 5.16 5.50
N PHE A 6 -2.57 5.11 5.34
CA PHE A 6 -1.67 4.98 6.46
C PHE A 6 -0.32 5.65 6.20
N PHE A 7 0.39 5.95 7.28
CA PHE A 7 1.82 6.28 7.27
C PHE A 7 2.56 5.21 8.05
N ALA A 8 3.60 4.64 7.46
CA ALA A 8 4.32 3.50 8.02
C ALA A 8 5.75 3.43 7.49
N LEU A 9 6.66 2.94 8.32
CA LEU A 9 7.97 2.44 7.90
C LEU A 9 7.94 0.92 7.73
N LYS A 10 9.08 0.33 7.38
CA LYS A 10 9.21 -1.12 7.17
C LYS A 10 8.73 -1.91 8.40
N ASP A 11 9.26 -1.55 9.56
CA ASP A 11 9.00 -2.27 10.81
C ASP A 11 7.57 -2.07 11.31
N ASP A 12 6.89 -1.01 10.87
CA ASP A 12 5.47 -0.82 11.12
C ASP A 12 4.62 -1.75 10.22
N LEU A 13 5.02 -1.94 8.95
CA LEU A 13 4.27 -2.74 7.98
C LEU A 13 4.43 -4.25 8.18
N LEU A 14 5.62 -4.70 8.57
CA LEU A 14 5.90 -6.13 8.76
C LEU A 14 4.88 -6.85 9.65
N PRO A 15 4.54 -6.39 10.86
CA PRO A 15 3.57 -7.07 11.70
C PRO A 15 2.14 -6.98 11.14
N VAL A 16 1.78 -5.94 10.38
CA VAL A 16 0.46 -5.82 9.73
C VAL A 16 0.31 -6.90 8.66
N LEU A 17 1.31 -6.98 7.78
CA LEU A 17 1.31 -7.97 6.70
C LEU A 17 1.39 -9.39 7.24
N GLU A 18 2.17 -9.61 8.30
CA GLU A 18 2.22 -10.91 8.98
C GLU A 18 0.86 -11.36 9.50
N ALA A 19 0.11 -10.45 10.13
CA ALA A 19 -1.22 -10.76 10.64
C ALA A 19 -2.17 -11.15 9.50
N VAL A 20 -2.10 -10.45 8.36
CA VAL A 20 -2.90 -10.78 7.18
C VAL A 20 -2.50 -12.15 6.61
N GLU A 21 -1.20 -12.40 6.44
CA GLU A 21 -0.66 -13.67 5.93
C GLU A 21 -1.02 -14.89 6.79
N ARG A 22 -1.11 -14.70 8.12
CA ARG A 22 -1.52 -15.76 9.04
C ARG A 22 -3.01 -16.08 8.96
N GLU A 23 -3.84 -15.10 8.65
CA GLU A 23 -5.29 -15.29 8.52
C GLU A 23 -5.67 -15.79 7.13
N ILE A 24 -5.01 -15.30 6.08
CA ILE A 24 -5.25 -15.66 4.70
C ILE A 24 -3.89 -15.89 4.04
N SER A 25 -3.69 -17.09 3.47
CA SER A 25 -2.50 -17.38 2.68
C SER A 25 -2.52 -16.54 1.40
N ILE A 26 -1.78 -15.43 1.40
CA ILE A 26 -1.77 -14.42 0.33
C ILE A 26 -0.45 -14.38 -0.43
N LYS A 27 -0.47 -13.73 -1.59
CA LYS A 27 0.69 -13.35 -2.40
C LYS A 27 0.56 -11.90 -2.85
N TYR A 28 1.67 -11.30 -3.25
CA TYR A 28 1.77 -9.92 -3.72
C TYR A 28 2.31 -9.90 -5.15
N ILE A 29 1.60 -9.24 -6.06
CA ILE A 29 1.98 -9.15 -7.47
C ILE A 29 2.14 -7.68 -7.83
N LEU A 30 3.32 -7.28 -8.30
CA LEU A 30 3.57 -5.92 -8.75
C LEU A 30 2.61 -5.56 -9.89
N MET A 31 1.84 -4.49 -9.72
CA MET A 31 0.87 -4.05 -10.71
C MET A 31 1.46 -2.97 -11.63
N GLY A 32 0.92 -2.85 -12.84
CA GLY A 32 1.38 -1.86 -13.82
C GLY A 32 1.36 -2.37 -15.25
N HIS A 33 2.21 -1.77 -16.09
CA HIS A 33 2.36 -2.11 -17.49
C HIS A 33 3.80 -2.56 -17.76
N PHE A 34 3.95 -3.81 -18.20
CA PHE A 34 5.25 -4.45 -18.39
C PHE A 34 5.54 -4.70 -19.87
N PRO A 35 6.81 -4.72 -20.29
CA PRO A 35 7.18 -5.09 -21.66
C PRO A 35 6.98 -6.60 -21.92
N GLU A 36 7.05 -7.42 -20.86
CA GLU A 36 6.98 -8.87 -20.91
C GLU A 36 5.99 -9.41 -19.86
N THR A 37 5.71 -10.72 -19.88
CA THR A 37 4.86 -11.40 -18.90
C THR A 37 5.58 -11.77 -17.61
N GLU A 38 6.87 -11.41 -17.47
CA GLU A 38 7.61 -11.55 -16.23
C GLU A 38 7.45 -10.29 -15.38
N PHE A 39 6.94 -10.46 -14.16
CA PHE A 39 6.67 -9.39 -13.22
C PHE A 39 6.95 -9.85 -11.79
N GLY A 40 7.23 -8.89 -10.90
CA GLY A 40 7.52 -9.19 -9.51
C GLY A 40 6.34 -9.86 -8.81
N SER A 41 6.50 -11.13 -8.43
CA SER A 41 5.52 -11.89 -7.65
C SER A 41 6.21 -12.41 -6.38
N PHE A 42 5.60 -12.14 -5.24
CA PHE A 42 6.18 -12.37 -3.92
C PHE A 42 5.21 -13.20 -3.08
N SER A 43 5.72 -14.30 -2.52
CA SER A 43 4.92 -15.22 -1.71
C SER A 43 4.66 -14.73 -0.29
N ASN A 44 5.41 -13.72 0.17
CA ASN A 44 5.26 -13.14 1.50
C ASN A 44 5.94 -11.76 1.61
N ARG A 45 5.65 -11.05 2.70
CA ARG A 45 6.09 -9.70 3.05
C ARG A 45 7.59 -9.51 3.07
N MET A 46 8.35 -10.56 3.40
CA MET A 46 9.81 -10.49 3.51
C MET A 46 10.46 -10.39 2.13
N GLN A 47 9.78 -10.87 1.09
CA GLN A 47 10.26 -10.83 -0.30
C GLN A 47 9.94 -9.51 -1.00
N ILE A 48 9.08 -8.65 -0.43
CA ILE A 48 8.74 -7.36 -1.03
C ILE A 48 9.98 -6.44 -0.97
N PRO A 49 10.56 -6.06 -2.12
CA PRO A 49 11.78 -5.24 -2.14
C PRO A 49 11.49 -3.87 -1.52
N ALA A 50 12.46 -3.26 -0.84
CA ALA A 50 12.35 -1.88 -0.32
C ALA A 50 11.04 -1.56 0.45
N LEU A 51 10.44 -2.55 1.15
CA LEU A 51 9.22 -2.33 1.92
C LEU A 51 9.41 -1.20 2.94
N GLY A 52 8.47 -0.25 3.01
CA GLY A 52 8.58 0.93 3.88
C GLY A 52 9.46 2.06 3.34
N GLN A 53 9.95 1.95 2.10
CA GLN A 53 10.59 3.02 1.35
C GLN A 53 9.74 3.39 0.13
N SER A 54 9.52 4.68 -0.06
CA SER A 54 8.89 5.22 -1.25
C SER A 54 9.93 5.35 -2.36
N THR A 55 9.59 4.92 -3.57
CA THR A 55 10.44 5.09 -4.76
C THR A 55 10.14 6.38 -5.52
N THR A 56 9.13 7.12 -5.08
CA THR A 56 8.66 8.36 -5.70
C THR A 56 8.28 9.37 -4.62
N GLU A 57 8.24 10.64 -5.01
CA GLU A 57 7.86 11.78 -4.19
C GLU A 57 6.34 11.88 -3.95
N SER A 58 5.53 11.02 -4.57
CA SER A 58 4.06 11.02 -4.46
C SER A 58 3.49 9.61 -4.30
N ALA A 59 2.48 9.48 -3.44
CA ALA A 59 1.76 8.24 -3.20
C ALA A 59 1.06 7.72 -4.47
N SER A 60 0.65 8.61 -5.38
CA SER A 60 -0.07 8.22 -6.61
C SER A 60 0.83 7.60 -7.67
N SER A 61 2.12 7.93 -7.68
CA SER A 61 3.13 7.39 -8.60
C SER A 61 3.91 6.21 -8.00
N GLY A 62 3.70 5.95 -6.71
CA GLY A 62 4.36 4.86 -6.00
C GLY A 62 3.95 3.49 -6.55
N ARG A 63 4.88 2.54 -6.47
CA ARG A 63 4.61 1.15 -6.79
C ARG A 63 3.43 0.62 -5.98
N SER A 64 2.65 -0.24 -6.61
CA SER A 64 1.48 -0.86 -6.00
C SER A 64 1.47 -2.35 -6.33
N PHE A 65 0.82 -3.11 -5.49
CA PHE A 65 0.70 -4.56 -5.61
C PHE A 65 -0.76 -4.96 -5.67
N LEU A 66 -1.11 -5.94 -6.50
CA LEU A 66 -2.30 -6.76 -6.28
C LEU A 66 -1.99 -7.75 -5.16
N VAL A 67 -2.89 -7.84 -4.20
CA VAL A 67 -2.84 -8.80 -3.09
C VAL A 67 -4.05 -9.71 -3.19
N THR A 68 -3.82 -11.01 -3.20
CA THR A 68 -4.87 -12.03 -3.27
C THR A 68 -4.41 -13.34 -2.66
N GLY A 69 -5.30 -14.33 -2.57
CA GLY A 69 -4.98 -15.67 -2.10
C GLY A 69 -3.92 -16.36 -2.97
N HIS A 70 -3.07 -17.18 -2.37
CA HIS A 70 -1.94 -17.80 -3.05
C HIS A 70 -2.37 -18.67 -4.26
N ALA A 71 -3.50 -19.38 -4.11
CA ALA A 71 -4.07 -20.26 -5.14
C ALA A 71 -4.87 -19.51 -6.23
N VAL A 72 -5.14 -18.21 -6.07
CA VAL A 72 -5.97 -17.45 -7.02
C VAL A 72 -5.14 -17.14 -8.27
N PRO A 73 -5.59 -17.52 -9.48
CA PRO A 73 -4.89 -17.18 -10.72
C PRO A 73 -4.93 -15.67 -10.96
N ILE A 74 -3.92 -15.15 -11.66
CA ILE A 74 -3.83 -13.73 -12.03
C ILE A 74 -3.98 -13.61 -13.54
N GLU A 75 -4.93 -12.78 -13.95
CA GLU A 75 -5.16 -12.41 -15.35
C GLU A 75 -4.18 -11.31 -15.75
N VAL A 76 -3.43 -11.58 -16.83
CA VAL A 76 -2.48 -10.64 -17.43
C VAL A 76 -3.01 -10.24 -18.80
N ARG A 77 -3.43 -8.98 -18.94
CA ARG A 77 -4.10 -8.52 -20.16
C ARG A 77 -3.10 -7.89 -21.13
N PRO A 78 -2.93 -8.41 -22.35
CA PRO A 78 -2.12 -7.75 -23.36
C PRO A 78 -2.82 -6.48 -23.86
N ILE A 79 -2.06 -5.39 -23.97
CA ILE A 79 -2.50 -4.09 -24.50
C ILE A 79 -1.64 -3.72 -25.70
N LYS A 80 -2.28 -3.29 -26.80
CA LYS A 80 -1.56 -2.80 -27.99
C LYS A 80 -1.20 -1.33 -27.79
N THR A 81 0.06 -0.99 -28.01
CA THR A 81 0.57 0.39 -28.00
C THR A 81 1.28 0.68 -29.32
N PRO A 82 1.53 1.95 -29.68
CA PRO A 82 2.30 2.29 -30.89
C PRO A 82 3.71 1.67 -30.93
N SER A 83 4.32 1.40 -29.78
CA SER A 83 5.64 0.79 -29.65
C SER A 83 5.61 -0.74 -29.48
N GLY A 84 4.44 -1.38 -29.62
CA GLY A 84 4.28 -2.83 -29.50
C GLY A 84 3.28 -3.24 -28.41
N THR A 85 3.30 -4.52 -28.06
CA THR A 85 2.45 -5.06 -27.00
C THR A 85 3.06 -4.77 -25.63
N ARG A 86 2.23 -4.37 -24.67
CA ARG A 86 2.56 -4.36 -23.24
C ARG A 86 1.59 -5.27 -22.49
N TYR A 87 1.96 -5.66 -21.28
CA TYR A 87 1.16 -6.53 -20.42
C TYR A 87 0.65 -5.74 -19.22
N SER A 88 -0.67 -5.62 -19.11
CA SER A 88 -1.36 -4.90 -18.04
C SER A 88 -1.72 -5.85 -16.90
N LEU A 89 -1.27 -5.49 -15.71
CA LEU A 89 -1.67 -6.09 -14.44
C LEU A 89 -2.39 -5.03 -13.63
N ASP A 90 -3.71 -5.16 -13.56
CA ASP A 90 -4.57 -4.20 -12.89
C ASP A 90 -5.71 -4.92 -12.16
N GLN A 91 -6.29 -4.23 -11.17
CA GLN A 91 -7.35 -4.78 -10.34
C GLN A 91 -8.67 -5.00 -11.11
N LEU A 92 -8.92 -4.26 -12.19
CA LEU A 92 -10.18 -4.40 -12.93
C LEU A 92 -10.26 -5.75 -13.63
N SER A 93 -9.13 -6.27 -14.13
CA SER A 93 -9.04 -7.63 -14.65
C SER A 93 -8.89 -8.70 -13.56
N ASN A 94 -8.64 -8.32 -12.31
CA ASN A 94 -8.37 -9.23 -11.18
C ASN A 94 -9.25 -8.88 -9.97
N PRO A 95 -10.57 -9.14 -10.02
CA PRO A 95 -11.52 -8.63 -9.03
C PRO A 95 -11.34 -9.23 -7.64
N ASP A 96 -10.81 -10.44 -7.52
CA ASP A 96 -10.52 -11.12 -6.25
C ASP A 96 -9.24 -10.60 -5.56
N THR A 97 -8.90 -9.32 -5.77
CA THR A 97 -7.70 -8.68 -5.22
C THR A 97 -8.04 -7.43 -4.41
N VAL A 98 -7.09 -7.02 -3.58
CA VAL A 98 -6.97 -5.63 -3.11
C VAL A 98 -5.69 -5.03 -3.67
N THR A 99 -5.66 -3.71 -3.85
CA THR A 99 -4.43 -2.98 -4.15
C THR A 99 -3.72 -2.62 -2.84
N PHE A 100 -2.41 -2.78 -2.81
CA PHE A 100 -1.54 -2.37 -1.70
C PHE A 100 -0.41 -1.49 -2.24
N SER A 101 -0.40 -0.23 -1.82
CA SER A 101 0.67 0.73 -2.06
C SER A 101 1.38 0.94 -0.72
N PRO A 102 2.64 0.49 -0.54
CA PRO A 102 3.28 0.53 0.78
C PRO A 102 3.61 1.96 1.25
N GLY A 103 3.78 2.91 0.32
CA GLY A 103 4.30 4.24 0.65
C GLY A 103 5.66 4.13 1.33
N GLY A 104 5.87 4.96 2.35
CA GLY A 104 7.02 4.88 3.24
C GLY A 104 7.96 6.07 3.09
N ARG A 105 9.19 5.91 3.58
CA ARG A 105 10.18 7.00 3.60
C ARG A 105 10.65 7.35 2.18
N TRP A 106 10.50 8.62 1.79
CA TRP A 106 10.98 9.14 0.50
C TRP A 106 12.35 9.80 0.65
N THR A 107 12.47 10.74 1.60
CA THR A 107 13.73 11.37 2.00
C THR A 107 13.91 11.25 3.50
N GLU A 108 15.03 11.77 4.03
CA GLU A 108 15.23 11.79 5.48
C GLU A 108 14.11 12.55 6.23
N ASP A 109 13.45 13.50 5.56
CA ASP A 109 12.45 14.39 6.15
C ASP A 109 11.02 14.12 5.71
N VAL A 110 10.79 13.25 4.73
CA VAL A 110 9.47 13.03 4.12
C VAL A 110 9.07 11.56 4.15
N VAL A 111 7.88 11.29 4.69
CA VAL A 111 7.20 10.00 4.63
C VAL A 111 5.94 10.14 3.77
N ILE A 112 5.85 9.32 2.74
CA ILE A 112 4.73 9.27 1.80
C ILE A 112 3.69 8.26 2.29
N ASN A 113 2.41 8.63 2.24
CA ASN A 113 1.36 7.74 2.71
C ASN A 113 1.24 6.48 1.82
N GLY A 114 0.94 5.35 2.46
CA GLY A 114 0.51 4.14 1.79
C GLY A 114 -1.01 4.03 1.71
N ARG A 115 -1.48 3.01 1.00
CA ARG A 115 -2.90 2.73 0.79
C ARG A 115 -3.18 1.24 0.64
N VAL A 116 -4.27 0.76 1.24
CA VAL A 116 -4.94 -0.49 0.83
C VAL A 116 -6.34 -0.14 0.33
N ALA A 117 -6.71 -0.62 -0.85
CA ALA A 117 -8.02 -0.31 -1.43
C ALA A 117 -8.52 -1.43 -2.35
N THR A 118 -9.83 -1.53 -2.50
CA THR A 118 -10.43 -2.33 -3.57
C THR A 118 -11.60 -1.62 -4.22
N VAL A 119 -11.71 -1.78 -5.53
CA VAL A 119 -12.89 -1.39 -6.33
C VAL A 119 -13.89 -2.54 -6.48
N SER A 120 -13.53 -3.74 -6.05
CA SER A 120 -14.30 -4.97 -6.23
C SER A 120 -15.18 -5.29 -5.02
N ASP A 121 -16.35 -5.86 -5.28
CA ASP A 121 -17.29 -6.36 -4.25
C ASP A 121 -17.28 -7.88 -4.13
N THR A 122 -16.32 -8.58 -4.75
CA THR A 122 -16.17 -10.03 -4.59
C THR A 122 -15.95 -10.40 -3.11
N PRO A 123 -16.45 -11.56 -2.65
CA PRO A 123 -16.28 -12.01 -1.27
C PRO A 123 -14.82 -11.96 -0.79
N LEU A 124 -13.87 -12.44 -1.60
CA LEU A 124 -12.46 -12.49 -1.24
C LEU A 124 -11.85 -11.08 -1.10
N ALA A 125 -12.08 -10.17 -2.05
CA ALA A 125 -11.60 -8.80 -1.92
C ALA A 125 -12.15 -8.08 -0.67
N GLN A 126 -13.43 -8.31 -0.35
CA GLN A 126 -14.06 -7.74 0.84
C GLN A 126 -13.52 -8.36 2.13
N GLU A 127 -13.22 -9.66 2.13
CA GLU A 127 -12.57 -10.35 3.23
C GLU A 127 -11.15 -9.82 3.47
N LEU A 128 -10.34 -9.71 2.42
CA LEU A 128 -9.00 -9.11 2.47
C LEU A 128 -9.05 -7.70 3.07
N MET A 129 -9.95 -6.83 2.59
CA MET A 129 -10.12 -5.49 3.16
C MET A 129 -10.48 -5.51 4.65
N LYS A 130 -11.34 -6.43 5.09
CA LYS A 130 -11.68 -6.58 6.52
C LYS A 130 -10.47 -7.02 7.33
N THR A 131 -9.71 -7.99 6.83
CA THR A 131 -8.50 -8.52 7.47
C THR A 131 -7.42 -7.46 7.60
N PHE A 132 -7.13 -6.71 6.53
CA PHE A 132 -6.24 -5.54 6.59
C PHE A 132 -6.73 -4.51 7.61
N ASN A 133 -8.02 -4.16 7.60
CA ASN A 133 -8.57 -3.18 8.53
C ASN A 133 -8.39 -3.60 10.00
N ARG A 134 -8.65 -4.87 10.32
CA ARG A 134 -8.41 -5.42 11.67
C ARG A 134 -6.93 -5.35 12.05
N ALA A 135 -6.03 -5.74 11.14
CA ALA A 135 -4.59 -5.71 11.37
C ALA A 135 -4.09 -4.28 11.66
N PHE A 136 -4.48 -3.30 10.82
CA PHE A 136 -4.16 -1.89 11.06
C PHE A 136 -4.73 -1.38 12.39
N LYS A 137 -6.01 -1.64 12.70
CA LYS A 137 -6.62 -1.22 13.97
C LYS A 137 -5.90 -1.74 15.21
N LYS A 138 -5.32 -2.94 15.14
CA LYS A 138 -4.64 -3.56 16.28
C LYS A 138 -3.24 -2.98 16.52
N GLN A 139 -2.57 -2.56 15.46
CA GLN A 139 -1.13 -2.25 15.50
C GLN A 139 -0.83 -0.76 15.34
N PHE A 140 -1.75 0.01 14.75
CA PHE A 140 -1.56 1.41 14.43
C PHE A 140 -2.51 2.26 15.26
N SER A 141 -2.05 3.47 15.57
CA SER A 141 -2.93 4.53 16.04
C SER A 141 -3.68 5.15 14.86
N LYS A 142 -4.73 5.94 15.12
CA LYS A 142 -5.45 6.64 14.06
C LYS A 142 -5.46 8.14 14.34
N ILE A 143 -5.05 8.93 13.34
CA ILE A 143 -5.13 10.40 13.35
C ILE A 143 -5.90 10.83 12.11
N LYS A 144 -7.02 11.53 12.29
CA LYS A 144 -7.95 11.91 11.21
C LYS A 144 -8.31 10.68 10.35
N ALA A 145 -8.05 10.75 9.05
CA ALA A 145 -8.32 9.67 8.10
C ALA A 145 -7.21 8.60 8.00
N PHE A 146 -6.07 8.81 8.66
CA PHE A 146 -4.87 7.98 8.48
C PHE A 146 -4.61 7.08 9.69
N TYR A 147 -4.26 5.82 9.42
CA TYR A 147 -3.56 5.00 10.40
C TYR A 147 -2.09 5.44 10.46
N LEU A 148 -1.55 5.51 11.67
CA LEU A 148 -0.18 5.95 11.92
C LEU A 148 0.59 4.86 12.65
N GLY A 149 1.61 4.33 11.97
CA GLY A 149 2.51 3.32 12.50
C GLY A 149 3.41 3.89 13.59
N PRO A 150 3.86 3.08 14.57
CA PRO A 150 4.72 3.54 15.66
C PRO A 150 5.98 4.31 15.19
N GLY A 151 6.71 3.78 14.20
CA GLY A 151 7.89 4.41 13.63
C GLY A 151 7.56 5.72 12.91
N ALA A 152 6.49 5.73 12.11
CA ALA A 152 5.99 6.94 11.47
C ALA A 152 5.55 8.01 12.49
N ALA A 153 4.99 7.61 13.65
CA ALA A 153 4.61 8.53 14.72
C ALA A 153 5.83 9.23 15.34
N ILE A 154 6.93 8.50 15.54
CA ILE A 154 8.20 9.08 16.04
C ILE A 154 8.71 10.15 15.06
N LEU A 155 8.62 9.89 13.75
CA LEU A 155 9.02 10.88 12.73
C LEU A 155 8.11 12.12 12.74
N LEU A 156 6.80 11.92 12.89
CA LEU A 156 5.87 13.04 13.05
C LEU A 156 6.22 13.90 14.27
N ASP A 157 6.54 13.28 15.40
CA ASP A 157 6.90 13.96 16.65
C ASP A 157 8.24 14.69 16.54
N ALA A 158 9.15 14.18 15.72
CA ALA A 158 10.40 14.84 15.36
C ALA A 158 10.23 15.98 14.33
N GLY A 159 8.99 16.34 13.96
CA GLY A 159 8.70 17.42 13.02
C GLY A 159 8.95 17.08 11.56
N LYS A 160 9.09 15.79 11.21
CA LYS A 160 9.20 15.35 9.82
C LYS A 160 7.85 15.46 9.11
N ARG A 161 7.88 15.55 7.78
CA ARG A 161 6.69 15.68 6.95
C ARG A 161 6.09 14.31 6.68
N LEU A 162 4.82 14.12 7.05
CA LEU A 162 4.01 12.98 6.65
C LEU A 162 2.96 13.50 5.66
N THR A 163 3.08 13.16 4.38
CA THR A 163 2.28 13.77 3.33
C THR A 163 1.91 12.81 2.20
N ALA A 164 0.95 13.19 1.37
CA ALA A 164 0.60 12.40 0.19
C ALA A 164 1.57 12.60 -0.98
N ALA A 165 2.16 13.80 -1.07
CA ALA A 165 3.17 14.12 -2.05
C ALA A 165 4.09 15.24 -1.55
N GLU A 166 5.39 15.14 -1.81
CA GLU A 166 6.38 16.10 -1.31
C GLU A 166 6.10 17.53 -1.78
N GLN A 167 5.64 17.68 -3.02
CA GLN A 167 5.26 18.95 -3.64
C GLN A 167 3.95 19.54 -3.10
N SER A 168 3.18 18.79 -2.32
CA SER A 168 1.96 19.32 -1.71
C SER A 168 2.30 20.39 -0.66
N PRO A 169 1.50 21.46 -0.57
CA PRO A 169 1.63 22.45 0.50
C PRO A 169 1.60 21.80 1.90
N ARG A 170 2.43 22.32 2.82
CA ARG A 170 2.60 21.77 4.18
C ARG A 170 1.33 21.77 5.02
N GLU A 171 0.35 22.61 4.70
CA GLU A 171 -0.97 22.61 5.36
C GLU A 171 -1.76 21.31 5.17
N PHE A 172 -1.41 20.52 4.14
CA PHE A 172 -1.98 19.20 3.90
C PHE A 172 -1.20 18.06 4.55
N ASP A 173 -0.05 18.34 5.17
CA ASP A 173 0.70 17.34 5.90
C ASP A 173 -0.12 16.86 7.12
N LEU A 174 0.08 15.60 7.51
CA LEU A 174 -0.52 15.07 8.72
C LEU A 174 0.05 15.83 9.92
N THR A 175 -0.84 16.33 10.78
CA THR A 175 -0.47 16.99 12.03
C THR A 175 -1.14 16.31 13.21
N ARG A 176 -0.48 16.33 14.38
CA ARG A 176 -1.18 16.10 15.63
C ARG A 176 -2.10 17.29 15.87
N GLU A 177 -3.37 17.04 16.15
CA GLU A 177 -4.22 18.10 16.68
C GLU A 177 -3.59 18.59 17.99
N ALA A 178 -3.52 19.91 18.17
CA ALA A 178 -3.17 20.47 19.46
C ALA A 178 -4.17 19.90 20.48
N ARG A 179 -3.67 19.22 21.52
CA ARG A 179 -4.52 18.97 22.69
C ARG A 179 -4.98 20.34 23.17
N VAL A 180 -6.26 20.64 23.02
CA VAL A 180 -6.87 21.73 23.78
C VAL A 180 -6.71 21.31 25.23
N ALA A 181 -5.81 22.00 25.93
CA ALA A 181 -5.53 21.79 27.35
C ALA A 181 -6.75 22.17 28.19
#